data_AF-A0A075H5U1-F1
#
_entry.id   AF-A0A075H5U1-F1
#
_cell.length_a   1.000
_cell.length_b   1.000
_cell.length_c   1.000
_cell.angle_alpha   90.00
_cell.angle_beta   90.00
_cell.angle_gamma   90.00
#
_symmetry.space_group_name_H-M   'P 1'
#
loop_
_entity.id
_entity.type
_entity.pdbx_description
1 polymer ?
#
loop_
_entity_poly.entity_id
_entity_poly.type
_entity_poly.pdbx_seq_one_letter_code
_entity_poly.pdbx_strand_id
1 'polypeptide(L)' 'MYIGDSMEDLLMTKAAGKSKNQKYIFAGIYGSSRSERNKIKLFKDNKADIIISNINDIPELFSE' A
#
# COMPACT_ATOMS: atom_id res chain seq x y z
N MET A 1 3.82 2.92 9.11
CA MET A 1 3.18 2.81 7.78
C MET A 1 4.27 2.58 6.76
N TYR A 2 4.04 1.72 5.78
CA TYR A 2 4.93 1.48 4.64
C TYR A 2 4.20 1.87 3.36
N ILE A 3 4.90 2.56 2.46
CA ILE A 3 4.34 3.07 1.22
C ILE A 3 5.13 2.44 0.09
N GLY A 4 4.45 1.78 -0.83
CA GLY A 4 5.08 1.06 -1.92
C GLY A 4 4.18 0.95 -3.12
N ASP A 5 4.76 0.66 -4.27
CA ASP A 5 4.02 0.48 -5.52
C ASP A 5 4.15 -0.96 -6.05
N SER A 6 4.78 -1.87 -5.31
CA SER A 6 4.95 -3.24 -5.76
C SER A 6 4.18 -4.24 -4.89
N MET A 7 4.08 -5.48 -5.37
CA MET A 7 3.51 -6.58 -4.57
C MET A 7 4.50 -7.03 -3.49
N GLU A 8 5.79 -6.93 -3.80
CA GLU A 8 6.91 -7.20 -2.93
C GLU A 8 6.83 -6.34 -1.66
N ASP A 9 6.54 -5.04 -1.80
CA ASP A 9 6.34 -4.12 -0.68
C ASP A 9 5.21 -4.55 0.25
N LEU A 10 4.08 -4.94 -0.34
CA LEU A 10 2.90 -5.41 0.39
C LEU A 10 3.22 -6.70 1.17
N LEU A 11 3.86 -7.67 0.52
CA LEU A 11 4.24 -8.94 1.13
C LEU A 11 5.27 -8.74 2.25
N MET A 12 6.27 -7.89 2.05
CA MET A 12 7.27 -7.57 3.07
C MET A 12 6.63 -6.89 4.28
N THR A 13 5.71 -5.95 4.06
CA THR A 13 5.00 -5.28 5.17
C THR A 13 4.20 -6.27 6.00
N LYS A 14 3.50 -7.21 5.35
CA LYS A 14 2.77 -8.29 6.03
C LYS A 14 3.69 -9.25 6.78
N ALA A 15 4.81 -9.64 6.15
CA ALA A 15 5.79 -10.51 6.78
C ALA A 15 6.40 -9.86 8.02
N ALA A 16 6.80 -8.58 7.93
CA ALA A 16 7.32 -7.81 9.04
C ALA A 16 6.32 -7.73 10.20
N GLY A 17 5.03 -7.54 9.89
CA GLY A 17 4.00 -7.45 10.92
C GLY A 17 3.79 -8.77 11.68
N LYS A 18 3.83 -9.90 10.96
CA LYS A 18 3.80 -11.23 11.56
C LYS A 18 5.05 -11.50 12.42
N SER A 19 6.24 -11.21 11.91
CA SER A 19 7.51 -11.51 12.59
C SER A 19 7.72 -10.69 13.85
N LYS A 20 7.27 -9.43 13.90
CA LYS A 20 7.45 -8.55 15.05
C LYS A 20 6.24 -8.50 15.99
N ASN A 21 5.20 -9.30 15.71
CA ASN A 21 3.90 -9.24 16.39
C ASN A 21 3.37 -7.80 16.50
N GLN A 22 3.58 -7.00 15.45
CA GLN A 22 3.24 -5.59 15.40
C GLN A 22 2.44 -5.28 14.15
N LYS A 23 1.43 -4.41 14.26
CA LYS A 23 0.64 -3.99 13.11
C LYS A 23 1.42 -2.94 12.30
N TYR A 24 1.75 -3.29 11.07
CA TYR A 24 2.16 -2.32 10.05
C TYR A 24 1.01 -2.10 9.07
N ILE A 25 0.88 -0.86 8.61
CA ILE A 25 -0.10 -0.45 7.60
C ILE A 25 0.64 -0.34 6.27
N PHE A 26 0.14 -0.98 5.22
CA PHE A 26 0.62 -0.84 3.85
C PHE A 26 -0.27 0.11 3.02
N ALA A 27 0.33 1.12 2.40
CA ALA A 27 -0.29 1.98 1.41
C ALA A 27 0.29 1.73 0.02
N GLY A 28 -0.57 1.24 -0.88
CA GLY A 28 -0.24 1.00 -2.28
C GLY A 28 -0.41 2.26 -3.12
N ILE A 29 0.63 2.69 -3.84
CA ILE A 29 0.56 3.78 -4.83
C ILE A 29 0.37 3.18 -6.22
N TYR A 30 -0.64 3.63 -6.96
CA TYR A 30 -0.91 3.12 -8.32
C TYR A 30 -0.63 4.09 -9.46
N GLY A 31 -0.51 5.40 -9.22
CA GLY A 31 -0.31 6.40 -10.29
C GLY A 31 1.02 6.30 -11.04
N SER A 32 1.97 5.49 -10.54
CA SER A 32 3.19 5.11 -11.26
C SER A 32 2.97 4.02 -12.33
N SER A 33 1.77 3.43 -12.40
CA SER A 33 1.50 2.24 -13.18
C SER A 33 1.09 2.53 -14.62
N ARG A 34 1.63 1.75 -15.57
CA ARG A 34 1.10 1.69 -16.95
C ARG A 34 -0.33 1.14 -17.02
N SER A 35 -0.75 0.38 -16.01
CA SER A 35 -2.11 -0.18 -15.91
C SER A 35 -2.64 0.00 -14.50
N GLU A 36 -3.19 1.18 -14.23
CA GLU A 36 -3.74 1.55 -12.92
C GLU A 36 -4.83 0.58 -12.45
N ARG A 37 -5.76 0.21 -13.35
CA ARG A 37 -6.86 -0.72 -13.02
C ARG A 37 -6.35 -2.07 -12.52
N ASN A 38 -5.35 -2.64 -13.20
CA ASN A 38 -4.76 -3.92 -12.79
C ASN A 38 -4.04 -3.79 -11.45
N LYS A 39 -3.38 -2.67 -11.20
CA LYS A 39 -2.65 -2.42 -9.95
C LYS A 39 -3.59 -2.20 -8.76
N ILE A 40 -4.67 -1.44 -8.97
CA ILE A 40 -5.75 -1.30 -7.98
C ILE A 40 -6.36 -2.66 -7.67
N LYS A 41 -6.66 -3.48 -8.69
CA LYS A 41 -7.20 -4.83 -8.50
C LYS A 41 -6.22 -5.69 -7.70
N LEU A 42 -4.93 -5.70 -8.06
CA LEU A 42 -3.89 -6.44 -7.37
C LEU A 42 -3.82 -6.07 -5.88
N PHE A 43 -3.82 -4.77 -5.55
CA PHE A 43 -3.81 -4.32 -4.15
C PHE A 43 -5.08 -4.69 -3.39
N LYS A 44 -6.26 -4.62 -4.03
CA LYS A 44 -7.53 -5.06 -3.43
C LYS A 44 -7.57 -6.56 -3.17
N ASP A 45 -7.22 -7.37 -4.16
CA ASP A 45 -7.18 -8.83 -4.06
C ASP A 45 -6.20 -9.27 -2.95
N ASN A 46 -5.12 -8.51 -2.76
CA ASN A 46 -4.14 -8.75 -1.72
C ASN A 46 -4.38 -7.96 -0.43
N LYS A 47 -5.55 -7.35 -0.23
CA LYS A 47 -5.93 -6.67 1.03
C LYS A 47 -4.89 -5.64 1.50
N ALA A 48 -4.46 -4.76 0.61
CA ALA A 48 -3.75 -3.54 1.01
C ALA A 48 -4.64 -2.72 1.96
N ASP A 49 -4.05 -2.09 2.99
CA ASP A 49 -4.81 -1.29 3.94
C ASP A 49 -5.31 0.02 3.32
N ILE A 50 -4.47 0.63 2.48
CA ILE A 50 -4.72 1.91 1.82
C ILE A 50 -4.28 1.81 0.36
N ILE A 51 -5.02 2.45 -0.55
CA ILE A 51 -4.67 2.55 -1.98
C ILE A 51 -4.82 4.02 -2.38
N ILE A 52 -3.73 4.64 -2.85
CA ILE A 52 -3.70 6.05 -3.26
C ILE A 52 -3.13 6.20 -4.67
N SER A 53 -3.49 7.30 -5.32
CA SER A 53 -3.03 7.60 -6.68
C SER A 53 -1.64 8.21 -6.66
N ASN A 54 -1.38 9.08 -5.71
CA ASN A 54 -0.19 9.92 -5.64
C ASN A 54 0.36 9.94 -4.21
N ILE A 55 1.68 10.09 -4.06
CA ILE A 55 2.31 10.29 -2.75
C ILE A 55 1.83 11.58 -2.06
N ASN A 56 1.42 12.57 -2.84
CA ASN A 56 0.87 13.84 -2.36
C ASN A 56 -0.49 13.67 -1.67
N ASP A 57 -1.15 12.51 -1.82
CA ASP A 57 -2.41 12.20 -1.12
C ASP A 57 -2.14 11.80 0.35
N ILE A 58 -0.88 11.50 0.72
CA ILE A 58 -0.51 11.04 2.07
C ILE A 58 -0.81 12.06 3.17
N PRO A 59 -0.45 13.35 3.06
CA PRO A 59 -0.76 14.33 4.10
C PRO A 59 -2.26 14.37 4.44
N GLU A 60 -3.13 14.26 3.43
CA GLU A 60 -4.59 14.26 3.60
C GLU A 60 -5.12 13.06 4.38
N LEU A 61 -4.43 11.91 4.35
CA LEU A 61 -4.80 10.73 5.16
C LEU A 61 -4.57 10.94 6.66
N PHE A 62 -3.78 11.95 7.03
CA PHE A 62 -3.40 12.24 8.41
C PHE A 62 -3.88 13.61 8.90
N SER A 63 -4.49 14.41 8.02
CA SER A 63 -5.10 15.68 8.39
C SER A 63 -6.36 15.42 9.22
N GLU A 64 -6.41 16.00 10.43
CA GLU A 64 -7.57 15.99 11.33
C GLU A 64 -8.76 16.78 10.78
#